data_AF-A0A2M7P8D6-F1
#
_entry.id   AF-A0A2M7P8D6-F1
#
_cell.length_a   1.000
_cell.length_b   1.000
_cell.length_c   1.000
_cell.angle_alpha   90.00
_cell.angle_beta   90.00
_cell.angle_gamma   90.00
#
_symmetry.space_group_name_H-M   'P 1'
#
loop_
_entity.id
_entity.type
_entity.pdbx_description
1 polymer ?
#
loop_
_entity_poly.entity_id
_entity_poly.type
_entity_poly.pdbx_seq_one_letter_code
_entity_poly.pdbx_strand_id
1 'polypeptide(L)'
;AYTPRLLDRGVRATMGKGARSAEVRQAMLAHGAIYLATIGGAGALLSKCIKASAVVAFADAGPEALFRFEVLDFPAVVINDVHGRDFYEMQGQVGG
;
A
#
# COMPACT_ATOMS: atom_id res chain seq x y z
N ALA A 1 -2.33 -0.38 15.67
CA ALA A 1 -1.90 0.04 14.32
C ALA A 1 -2.66 1.29 13.87
N TYR A 2 -2.11 2.13 12.99
CA TYR A 2 -2.82 3.31 12.45
C TYR A 2 -3.85 2.96 11.37
N THR A 3 -3.62 1.87 10.64
CA THR A 3 -4.44 1.49 9.47
C THR A 3 -5.94 1.43 9.75
N PRO A 4 -6.45 0.75 10.80
CA PRO A 4 -7.89 0.71 11.05
C PRO A 4 -8.53 2.10 11.16
N ARG A 5 -7.90 3.01 11.90
CA ARG A 5 -8.38 4.40 12.05
C ARG A 5 -8.40 5.17 10.73
N LEU A 6 -7.46 4.90 9.82
CA LEU A 6 -7.43 5.53 8.50
C LEU A 6 -8.53 4.97 7.58
N LEU A 7 -8.82 3.67 7.69
CA LEU A 7 -9.90 3.02 6.93
C LEU A 7 -11.27 3.57 7.33
N ASP A 8 -11.50 3.78 8.63
CA ASP A 8 -12.71 4.43 9.17
C ASP A 8 -12.92 5.84 8.57
N ARG A 9 -11.84 6.52 8.18
CA ARG A 9 -11.83 7.86 7.60
C ARG A 9 -11.84 7.89 6.08
N GLY A 10 -12.05 6.74 5.44
CA GLY A 10 -12.27 6.65 4.00
C GLY A 10 -11.06 6.18 3.20
N VAL A 11 -9.92 5.86 3.81
CA VAL A 11 -8.83 5.18 3.08
C VAL A 11 -9.34 3.82 2.60
N ARG A 12 -9.10 3.51 1.31
CA ARG A 12 -9.52 2.24 0.68
C ARG A 12 -8.37 1.47 0.04
N ALA A 13 -7.19 2.08 -0.07
CA ALA A 13 -6.00 1.40 -0.55
C ALA A 13 -4.81 1.85 0.30
N THR A 14 -3.93 0.90 0.62
CA THR A 14 -2.61 1.20 1.20
C THR A 14 -1.54 0.52 0.37
N MET A 15 -0.32 1.07 0.36
CA MET A 15 0.82 0.49 -0.36
C MET A 15 2.02 0.33 0.58
N GLY A 16 2.83 -0.70 0.38
CA GLY A 16 4.00 -0.95 1.22
C GLY A 16 4.81 -2.17 0.80
N LYS A 17 5.58 -2.71 1.75
CA LYS A 17 6.35 -3.95 1.61
C LYS A 17 6.04 -4.92 2.74
N GLY A 18 6.10 -6.22 2.45
CA GLY A 18 5.90 -7.29 3.43
C GLY A 18 4.44 -7.52 3.80
N ALA A 19 4.20 -8.59 4.56
CA ALA A 19 2.87 -9.02 4.97
C ALA A 19 2.22 -8.06 5.97
N ARG A 20 0.89 -8.00 5.95
CA ARG A 20 0.08 -7.29 6.96
C ARG A 20 -0.32 -8.25 8.07
N SER A 21 -0.47 -7.72 9.29
CA SER A 21 -1.00 -8.51 10.40
C SER A 21 -2.44 -8.93 10.14
N ALA A 22 -2.88 -10.03 10.76
CA ALA A 22 -4.26 -10.50 10.66
C ALA A 22 -5.26 -9.42 11.09
N GLU A 23 -4.98 -8.67 12.17
CA GLU A 23 -5.80 -7.55 12.64
C GLU A 23 -6.02 -6.50 11.54
N VAL A 24 -4.95 -6.09 10.85
CA VAL A 24 -5.04 -5.10 9.77
C VAL A 24 -5.82 -5.66 8.58
N ARG A 25 -5.59 -6.92 8.21
CA ARG A 25 -6.32 -7.57 7.11
C ARG A 25 -7.82 -7.68 7.38
N GLN A 26 -8.22 -8.03 8.60
CA GLN A 26 -9.63 -8.08 8.98
C GLN A 26 -10.26 -6.69 8.92
N ALA A 27 -9.57 -5.66 9.39
CA ALA A 27 -10.04 -4.29 9.26
C ALA A 27 -10.18 -3.86 7.79
N MET A 28 -9.22 -4.24 6.93
CA MET A 28 -9.27 -3.95 5.50
C MET A 28 -10.45 -4.64 4.82
N LEU A 29 -10.69 -5.92 5.12
CA LEU A 29 -11.83 -6.67 4.61
C LEU A 29 -13.17 -6.01 5.00
N ALA A 30 -13.34 -5.65 6.27
CA ALA A 30 -14.54 -4.97 6.75
C ALA A 30 -14.81 -3.63 6.05
N HIS A 31 -13.76 -2.98 5.53
CA HIS A 31 -13.85 -1.69 4.85
C HIS A 31 -13.80 -1.79 3.32
N GLY A 32 -13.73 -3.00 2.74
CA GLY A 32 -13.54 -3.20 1.31
C GLY A 32 -12.26 -2.54 0.77
N ALA A 33 -11.16 -2.64 1.53
CA ALA A 33 -9.89 -2.00 1.23
C ALA A 33 -8.83 -3.00 0.72
N ILE A 34 -7.91 -2.51 -0.11
CA ILE A 34 -6.83 -3.32 -0.71
C ILE A 34 -5.44 -2.93 -0.19
N TYR A 35 -4.52 -3.88 -0.20
CA TYR A 35 -3.10 -3.65 0.06
C TYR A 35 -2.30 -3.94 -1.19
N LEU A 36 -1.50 -2.96 -1.61
CA LEU A 36 -0.62 -3.04 -2.76
C LEU A 36 0.83 -3.20 -2.31
N ALA A 37 1.59 -4.02 -3.01
CA ALA A 37 3.05 -4.02 -2.93
C ALA A 37 3.66 -3.59 -4.26
N THR A 38 4.79 -2.91 -4.19
CA THR A 38 5.63 -2.61 -5.35
C THR A 38 6.98 -3.32 -5.21
N ILE A 39 7.81 -3.26 -6.25
CA ILE A 39 9.11 -3.93 -6.28
C ILE A 39 10.06 -3.20 -5.33
N GLY A 40 10.42 -3.87 -4.24
CA GLY A 40 11.38 -3.35 -3.26
C GLY A 40 12.75 -3.08 -3.90
N GLY A 41 13.37 -1.94 -3.55
CA GLY A 41 14.67 -1.54 -4.09
C GLY A 41 14.63 -0.86 -5.46
N ALA A 42 13.46 -0.80 -6.12
CA ALA A 42 13.30 -0.19 -7.44
C ALA A 42 12.99 1.32 -7.40
N GLY A 43 13.35 2.05 -6.34
CA GLY A 43 12.94 3.44 -6.14
C GLY A 43 13.30 4.38 -7.32
N ALA A 44 14.50 4.24 -7.89
CA ALA A 44 14.93 5.02 -9.06
C ALA A 44 14.20 4.65 -10.37
N LEU A 45 13.66 3.43 -10.46
CA LEU A 45 12.83 3.02 -11.59
C LEU A 45 11.41 3.55 -11.40
N LEU A 46 10.85 3.38 -10.21
CA LEU A 46 9.49 3.82 -9.85
C LEU A 46 9.34 5.34 -9.90
N SER A 47 10.42 6.10 -9.64
CA SER A 47 10.39 7.56 -9.78
C SER A 47 10.12 8.00 -11.23
N LYS A 48 10.42 7.18 -12.23
CA LYS A 48 10.09 7.46 -13.65
C LYS A 48 8.59 7.41 -13.94
N CYS A 49 7.81 6.73 -13.09
CA CYS A 49 6.36 6.69 -13.16
C CYS A 49 5.70 7.94 -12.56
N ILE A 50 6.44 8.77 -11.80
CA ILE A 50 5.93 9.99 -11.17
C ILE A 50 5.88 11.13 -12.19
N LYS A 51 4.69 11.71 -12.37
CA LYS A 51 4.43 12.84 -13.27
C LYS A 51 4.44 14.18 -12.55
N ALA A 52 4.01 14.19 -11.29
CA ALA A 52 4.10 15.35 -10.41
C ALA A 52 4.24 14.92 -8.96
N SER A 53 4.89 15.74 -8.15
CA SER A 53 4.98 15.61 -6.70
C SER A 53 4.76 16.96 -6.03
N ALA A 54 3.99 16.97 -4.94
CA ALA A 54 3.78 18.17 -4.13
C ALA A 54 3.74 17.79 -2.65
N VAL A 55 4.38 18.60 -1.81
CA VAL A 55 4.24 18.51 -0.35
C VAL A 55 2.88 19.07 0.05
N VAL A 56 2.10 18.29 0.80
CA VAL A 56 0.76 18.64 1.28
C VAL A 56 0.79 19.09 2.74
N ALA A 57 1.65 18.47 3.56
CA ALA A 57 1.82 18.81 4.97
C ALA A 57 3.18 18.36 5.51
N PHE A 58 3.60 18.93 6.63
CA PHE A 58 4.81 18.55 7.39
C PHE A 58 6.10 18.69 6.57
N ALA A 59 6.28 19.83 5.89
CA ALA A 59 7.44 20.06 5.01
C ALA A 59 8.80 19.96 5.74
N ASP A 60 8.80 20.25 7.04
CA ASP A 60 9.94 20.13 7.95
C ASP A 60 10.36 18.67 8.20
N ALA A 61 9.47 17.70 7.95
CA ALA A 61 9.77 16.28 8.05
C ALA A 61 10.60 15.74 6.87
N GLY A 62 10.92 16.56 5.86
CA GLY A 62 11.80 16.16 4.76
C GLY A 62 11.26 14.94 3.98
N PRO A 63 12.02 13.84 3.83
CA PRO A 63 11.58 12.62 3.15
C PRO A 63 10.29 12.00 3.72
N GLU A 64 9.98 12.25 4.99
CA GLU A 64 8.83 11.74 5.72
C GLU A 64 7.60 12.66 5.65
N ALA A 65 7.68 13.77 4.93
CA ALA A 65 6.56 14.68 4.72
C ALA A 65 5.37 13.99 4.01
N LEU A 66 4.19 14.60 4.10
CA LEU A 66 3.02 14.10 3.37
C LEU A 66 3.09 14.60 1.92
N PHE A 67 3.25 13.68 0.98
CA PHE A 67 3.29 13.99 -0.44
C PHE A 67 2.01 13.57 -1.18
N ARG A 68 1.60 14.40 -2.14
CA ARG A 68 0.70 14.01 -3.22
C ARG A 68 1.54 13.70 -4.45
N PHE A 69 1.37 12.51 -5.00
CA PHE A 69 2.00 12.10 -6.25
C PHE A 69 0.93 11.87 -7.33
N GLU A 70 1.23 12.32 -8.53
CA GLU A 70 0.53 11.90 -9.74
C GLU A 70 1.42 10.89 -10.45
N VAL A 71 0.87 9.72 -10.79
CA VAL A 71 1.64 8.61 -11.36
C VAL A 71 0.96 8.09 -12.62
N LEU A 72 1.78 7.58 -13.56
CA LEU A 72 1.34 6.89 -14.76
C LEU A 72 2.12 5.57 -14.87
N ASP A 73 1.43 4.49 -15.18
CA ASP A 73 2.01 3.14 -15.33
C ASP A 73 2.85 2.70 -14.12
N PHE A 74 2.35 3.00 -12.90
CA PHE A 74 3.04 2.63 -11.66
C PHE A 74 2.82 1.14 -11.35
N PRO A 75 3.88 0.31 -11.35
CA PRO A 75 3.72 -1.13 -11.16
C PRO A 75 3.43 -1.45 -9.69
N ALA A 76 2.33 -2.16 -9.47
CA ALA A 76 1.91 -2.65 -8.16
C ALA A 76 1.20 -4.01 -8.28
N VAL A 77 1.29 -4.80 -7.23
CA VAL A 77 0.64 -6.11 -7.08
C VAL A 77 -0.36 -6.03 -5.94
N VAL A 78 -1.57 -6.55 -6.14
CA VAL A 78 -2.56 -6.69 -5.07
C VAL A 78 -2.12 -7.85 -4.16
N ILE A 79 -1.78 -7.52 -2.92
CA ILE A 79 -1.40 -8.49 -1.90
C ILE A 79 -2.61 -8.91 -1.08
N ASN A 80 -3.38 -7.94 -0.57
CA ASN A 80 -4.65 -8.20 0.09
C ASN A 80 -5.78 -7.61 -0.73
N ASP A 81 -6.77 -8.42 -1.05
CA ASP A 81 -7.93 -7.99 -1.81
C ASP A 81 -9.19 -7.82 -0.95
N VAL A 82 -10.27 -7.37 -1.58
CA VAL A 82 -11.56 -7.13 -0.92
C VAL A 82 -12.34 -8.40 -0.60
N HIS A 83 -11.83 -9.58 -0.95
CA HIS A 83 -12.42 -10.89 -0.67
C HIS A 83 -11.69 -11.61 0.48
N GLY A 84 -10.72 -10.95 1.12
CA GLY A 84 -9.95 -11.49 2.24
C GLY A 84 -8.79 -12.39 1.80
N ARG A 85 -8.49 -12.45 0.49
CA ARG A 85 -7.37 -13.21 -0.06
C ARG A 85 -6.05 -12.50 0.25
N ASP A 86 -5.02 -13.28 0.58
CA ASP A 86 -3.66 -12.81 0.83
C ASP A 86 -2.68 -13.55 -0.09
N PHE A 87 -1.99 -12.81 -0.96
CA PHE A 87 -1.05 -13.38 -1.93
C PHE A 87 0.13 -14.08 -1.26
N TYR A 88 0.63 -13.56 -0.12
CA TYR A 88 1.75 -14.19 0.60
C TYR A 88 1.33 -15.52 1.25
N GLU A 89 0.08 -15.63 1.73
CA GLU A 89 -0.44 -16.91 2.24
C GLU A 89 -0.64 -17.94 1.12
N MET A 90 -1.13 -17.50 -0.04
CA MET A 90 -1.32 -18.39 -1.20
C MET A 90 -0.01 -18.95 -1.73
N GLN A 91 1.05 -18.14 -1.78
CA GLN A 91 2.36 -18.64 -2.25
C GLN A 91 2.95 -19.71 -1.32
N GLY A 92 2.65 -19.67 -0.02
CA GLY A 92 3.05 -20.70 0.92
C GLY A 92 2.35 -22.06 0.72
N GLN A 93 1.27 -22.13 -0.07
CA GLN A 93 0.48 -23.35 -0.30
C GLN A 93 0.84 -24.09 -1.60
N VAL A 94 1.73 -23.54 -2.45
CA VAL A 94 2.11 -24.14 -3.75
C VAL A 94 3.34 -25.07 -3.64
N GLY A 95 3.73 -25.45 -2.42
CA GLY A 95 4.90 -26.30 -2.15
C GLY A 95 4.60 -27.61 -1.41
N GLY A 96 3.38 -28.15 -1.52
CA GLY A 96 2.96 -29.43 -0.92
C GLY A 96 2.52 -30.44 -1.96
#